data_AF-A0A961DDG6-F1
#
_entry.id   AF-A0A961DDG6-F1
#
_cell.length_a   1.000
_cell.length_b   1.000
_cell.length_c   1.000
_cell.angle_alpha   90.00
_cell.angle_beta   90.00
_cell.angle_gamma   90.00
#
_symmetry.space_group_name_H-M   'P 1'
#
loop_
_entity.id
_entity.type
_entity.pdbx_description
1 polymer ?
#
loop_
_entity_poly.entity_id
_entity_poly.type
_entity_poly.pdbx_seq_one_letter_code
_entity_poly.pdbx_strand_id
1 'polypeptide(L)'
;MSAHDSLSQEIPATGMEKFLEDNFRKLVWLFIIAVAAIIAFGLIRHQTTLKANEAAEAFTGAKTIEDCDLVISRYPGTNAAANALLLKADLLWDQNKKTSAVDVLKEFTSKNAGHPLAVQALLGLGSKLDAMGDKKEAQAIFERIVNEFASSEAAPLAQVRLGDLLWAAGKTDEAKKAYDDLTVKFPDLPEYQSISRTRLDWIAASLPTKEVDPPPAPKVEVKPEGAAAMPKINLNAVPGGLTPTITPPGAPAPAATTPPATPAPAVPAPKTTPPAAPAPAAPPAAPKPEAAAPPASPPPATPEAPKP
;
A
#
# COMPACT_ATOMS: atom_id res chain seq x y z
N MET A 1 37.16 -89.59 6.22
CA MET A 1 36.10 -89.01 5.36
C MET A 1 34.86 -88.84 6.22
N SER A 2 34.71 -87.66 6.84
CA SER A 2 33.46 -87.28 7.51
C SER A 2 33.08 -85.92 6.96
N ALA A 3 31.95 -85.90 6.28
CA ALA A 3 31.43 -84.76 5.55
C ALA A 3 31.11 -83.61 6.52
N HIS A 4 31.81 -82.48 6.34
CA HIS A 4 31.28 -81.18 6.71
C HIS A 4 30.27 -80.80 5.63
N ASP A 5 29.07 -81.38 5.71
CA ASP A 5 27.96 -80.97 4.88
C ASP A 5 27.49 -79.59 5.37
N SER A 6 27.68 -78.62 4.50
CA SER A 6 27.58 -77.20 4.81
C SER A 6 26.10 -76.84 4.86
N LEU A 7 25.61 -76.41 6.02
CA LEU A 7 24.30 -75.74 6.15
C LEU A 7 24.34 -74.40 5.41
N SER A 8 24.24 -74.43 4.08
CA SER A 8 23.86 -73.28 3.27
C SER A 8 22.34 -73.19 3.28
N GLN A 9 21.80 -72.79 4.44
CA GLN A 9 20.39 -72.47 4.57
C GLN A 9 20.15 -71.14 3.87
N GLU A 10 19.69 -71.19 2.62
CA GLU A 10 19.19 -70.01 1.91
C GLU A 10 18.03 -69.43 2.71
N ILE A 11 18.26 -68.28 3.34
CA ILE A 11 17.21 -67.52 4.02
C ILE A 11 16.27 -67.03 2.92
N PRO A 12 14.98 -67.43 2.90
CA PRO A 12 14.07 -67.00 1.86
C PRO A 12 13.92 -65.49 1.93
N ALA A 13 14.10 -64.83 0.78
CA ALA A 13 14.03 -63.39 0.65
C ALA A 13 12.82 -62.85 1.43
N THR A 14 13.07 -61.99 2.42
CA THR A 14 11.99 -61.46 3.26
C THR A 14 11.00 -60.71 2.37
N GLY A 15 9.70 -60.69 2.68
CA GLY A 15 8.68 -60.09 1.79
C GLY A 15 8.97 -58.63 1.36
N MET A 16 9.82 -57.94 2.11
CA MET A 16 10.37 -56.61 1.80
C MET A 16 11.35 -56.61 0.62
N GLU A 17 12.22 -57.61 0.50
CA GLU A 17 13.19 -57.73 -0.60
C GLU A 17 12.48 -57.92 -1.94
N LYS A 18 11.48 -58.81 -1.98
CA LYS A 18 10.67 -59.03 -3.19
C LYS A 18 9.87 -57.79 -3.58
N PHE A 19 9.32 -57.06 -2.60
CA PHE A 19 8.64 -55.79 -2.84
C PHE A 19 9.60 -54.74 -3.44
N LEU A 20 10.81 -54.63 -2.90
CA LEU A 20 11.82 -53.70 -3.39
C LEU A 20 12.23 -54.06 -4.82
N GLU A 21 12.45 -55.33 -5.14
CA GLU A 21 12.81 -55.81 -6.48
C GLU A 21 11.69 -55.48 -7.49
N ASP A 22 10.43 -55.83 -7.17
CA ASP A 22 9.27 -55.62 -8.05
C ASP A 22 8.97 -54.13 -8.27
N ASN A 23 9.31 -53.27 -7.31
CA ASN A 23 9.04 -51.84 -7.37
C ASN A 23 10.28 -50.97 -7.60
N PHE A 24 11.48 -51.55 -7.74
CA PHE A 24 12.75 -50.82 -7.79
C PHE A 24 12.75 -49.74 -8.87
N ARG A 25 12.32 -50.10 -10.09
CA ARG A 25 12.24 -49.16 -11.21
C ARG A 25 11.26 -48.00 -10.93
N LYS A 26 10.13 -48.26 -10.25
CA LYS A 26 9.16 -47.22 -9.87
C LYS A 26 9.71 -46.32 -8.77
N LEU A 27 10.42 -46.89 -7.79
CA LEU A 27 11.10 -46.16 -6.71
C LEU A 27 12.20 -45.26 -7.25
N VAL A 28 12.99 -45.73 -8.22
CA VAL A 28 14.02 -44.92 -8.90
C VAL A 28 13.37 -43.76 -9.66
N TRP A 29 12.29 -43.99 -10.41
CA TRP A 29 11.55 -42.91 -11.07
C TRP A 29 10.95 -41.89 -10.09
N LEU A 30 10.37 -42.37 -8.98
CA LEU A 30 9.86 -41.50 -7.91
C LEU A 30 11.01 -40.65 -7.34
N PHE A 31 12.15 -41.25 -7.04
CA PHE A 31 13.32 -40.54 -6.53
C PHE A 31 13.82 -39.48 -7.52
N ILE A 32 13.91 -39.79 -8.81
CA ILE A 32 14.31 -38.82 -9.85
C ILE A 32 13.31 -37.67 -9.92
N ILE A 33 12.00 -37.94 -9.89
CA ILE A 33 10.95 -36.90 -9.88
C ILE A 33 11.06 -36.04 -8.62
N ALA A 34 11.31 -36.65 -7.45
CA ALA A 34 11.49 -35.94 -6.20
C ALA A 34 12.72 -35.01 -6.23
N VAL A 35 13.86 -35.49 -6.74
CA VAL A 35 15.08 -34.68 -6.90
C VAL A 35 14.83 -33.53 -7.89
N ALA A 36 14.18 -33.81 -9.03
CA ALA A 36 13.83 -32.78 -10.01
C ALA A 36 12.89 -31.71 -9.42
N ALA A 37 11.90 -32.13 -8.61
CA ALA A 37 10.99 -31.22 -7.91
C ALA A 37 11.72 -30.33 -6.90
N ILE A 38 12.70 -30.87 -6.16
CA ILE A 38 13.52 -30.09 -5.21
C ILE A 38 14.37 -29.06 -5.95
N ILE A 39 15.02 -29.44 -7.06
CA ILE A 39 15.82 -28.52 -7.87
C ILE A 39 14.93 -27.42 -8.45
N ALA A 40 13.79 -27.78 -9.02
CA ALA A 40 12.81 -26.83 -9.55
C ALA A 40 12.32 -25.87 -8.45
N PHE A 41 11.99 -26.39 -7.26
CA PHE A 41 11.61 -25.57 -6.12
C PHE A 41 12.72 -24.61 -5.69
N GLY A 42 13.97 -25.06 -5.66
CA GLY A 42 15.14 -24.23 -5.37
C GLY A 42 15.32 -23.09 -6.36
N LEU A 43 15.20 -23.38 -7.66
CA LEU A 43 15.29 -22.37 -8.73
C LEU A 43 14.13 -21.37 -8.66
N ILE A 44 12.90 -21.85 -8.46
CA ILE A 44 11.71 -20.99 -8.27
C ILE A 44 11.93 -20.09 -7.06
N ARG A 45 12.27 -20.66 -5.90
CA ARG A 45 12.51 -19.91 -4.67
C ARG A 45 13.62 -18.87 -4.85
N HIS A 46 14.69 -19.22 -5.54
CA HIS A 46 15.78 -18.30 -5.82
C HIS A 46 15.32 -17.13 -6.70
N GLN A 47 14.65 -17.41 -7.83
CA GLN A 47 14.12 -16.37 -8.71
C GLN A 47 13.06 -15.49 -8.02
N THR A 48 12.15 -16.08 -7.24
CA THR A 48 11.15 -15.32 -6.49
C THR A 48 11.80 -14.42 -5.46
N THR A 49 12.90 -14.85 -4.84
CA THR A 49 13.65 -14.04 -3.87
C THR A 49 14.38 -12.88 -4.56
N LEU A 50 15.03 -13.11 -5.70
CA LEU A 50 15.68 -12.04 -6.48
C LEU A 50 14.67 -10.99 -6.93
N LYS A 51 13.56 -11.44 -7.55
CA LYS A 51 12.46 -10.53 -7.95
C LYS A 51 11.90 -9.77 -6.75
N ALA A 52 11.75 -10.40 -5.61
CA ALA A 52 11.26 -9.73 -4.40
C ALA A 52 12.24 -8.66 -3.89
N ASN A 53 13.55 -8.92 -3.95
CA ASN A 53 14.57 -7.96 -3.51
C ASN A 53 14.64 -6.74 -4.45
N GLU A 54 14.66 -6.96 -5.77
CA GLU A 54 14.62 -5.88 -6.76
C GLU A 54 13.33 -5.06 -6.64
N ALA A 55 12.19 -5.73 -6.44
CA ALA A 55 10.93 -5.05 -6.25
C ALA A 55 10.91 -4.20 -4.97
N ALA A 56 11.50 -4.70 -3.88
CA ALA A 56 11.61 -3.95 -2.62
C ALA A 56 12.50 -2.71 -2.78
N GLU A 57 13.62 -2.82 -3.49
CA GLU A 57 14.47 -1.67 -3.82
C GLU A 57 13.70 -0.64 -4.67
N ALA A 58 13.02 -1.08 -5.72
CA ALA A 58 12.22 -0.21 -6.57
C ALA A 58 11.10 0.50 -5.77
N PHE A 59 10.43 -0.22 -4.88
CA PHE A 59 9.39 0.36 -4.01
C PHE A 59 9.96 1.36 -3.00
N THR A 60 11.18 1.15 -2.49
CA THR A 60 11.82 2.06 -1.52
C THR A 60 11.99 3.48 -2.09
N GLY A 61 12.18 3.60 -3.40
CA GLY A 61 12.27 4.90 -4.09
C GLY A 61 10.93 5.51 -4.49
N ALA A 62 9.82 4.78 -4.41
CA ALA A 62 8.53 5.19 -4.95
C ALA A 62 7.90 6.32 -4.12
N LYS A 63 7.52 7.42 -4.77
CA LYS A 63 6.88 8.58 -4.13
C LYS A 63 5.69 9.13 -4.89
N THR A 64 5.54 8.73 -6.15
CA THR A 64 4.49 9.19 -7.04
C THR A 64 3.61 8.01 -7.47
N ILE A 65 2.44 8.33 -8.04
CA ILE A 65 1.52 7.31 -8.58
C ILE A 65 2.21 6.55 -9.71
N GLU A 66 2.98 7.26 -10.53
CA GLU A 66 3.74 6.73 -11.66
C GLU A 66 4.84 5.77 -11.19
N ASP A 67 5.54 6.08 -10.10
CA ASP A 67 6.52 5.15 -9.51
C ASP A 67 5.84 3.87 -9.01
N CYS A 68 4.69 4.01 -8.33
CA CYS A 68 3.92 2.86 -7.88
C CYS A 68 3.49 1.98 -9.05
N ASP A 69 2.98 2.58 -10.13
CA ASP A 69 2.57 1.87 -11.34
C ASP A 69 3.75 1.15 -12.02
N LEU A 70 4.95 1.73 -11.97
CA LEU A 70 6.16 1.08 -12.45
C LEU A 70 6.50 -0.17 -11.62
N VAL A 71 6.41 -0.09 -10.29
CA VAL A 71 6.66 -1.24 -9.41
C VAL A 71 5.62 -2.34 -9.63
N ILE A 72 4.33 -1.97 -9.69
CA ILE A 72 3.20 -2.91 -9.87
C ILE A 72 3.33 -3.66 -11.19
N SER A 73 3.66 -2.94 -12.28
CA SER A 73 3.76 -3.53 -13.62
C SER A 73 5.01 -4.40 -13.80
N ARG A 74 6.15 -4.00 -13.22
CA ARG A 74 7.42 -4.74 -13.36
C ARG A 74 7.52 -5.94 -12.44
N TYR A 75 6.92 -5.88 -11.25
CA TYR A 75 7.09 -6.89 -10.21
C TYR A 75 5.75 -7.47 -9.71
N PRO A 76 4.85 -7.92 -10.59
CA PRO A 76 3.54 -8.42 -10.18
C PRO A 76 3.66 -9.62 -9.23
N GLY A 77 2.79 -9.66 -8.23
CA GLY A 77 2.74 -10.73 -7.23
C GLY A 77 3.77 -10.64 -6.11
N THR A 78 4.68 -9.65 -6.12
CA THR A 78 5.59 -9.38 -5.00
C THR A 78 4.89 -8.57 -3.90
N ASN A 79 5.36 -8.70 -2.65
CA ASN A 79 4.89 -7.85 -1.55
C ASN A 79 5.16 -6.36 -1.81
N ALA A 80 6.25 -6.03 -2.49
CA ALA A 80 6.57 -4.66 -2.85
C ALA A 80 5.56 -4.06 -3.85
N ALA A 81 5.12 -4.83 -4.85
CA ALA A 81 4.02 -4.41 -5.73
C ALA A 81 2.70 -4.26 -4.98
N ALA A 82 2.41 -5.13 -4.02
CA ALA A 82 1.23 -5.00 -3.17
C ALA A 82 1.31 -3.72 -2.29
N ASN A 83 2.46 -3.44 -1.69
CA ASN A 83 2.70 -2.21 -0.94
C ASN A 83 2.60 -0.96 -1.83
N ALA A 84 3.04 -1.06 -3.10
CA ALA A 84 2.88 0.00 -4.08
C ALA A 84 1.41 0.31 -4.40
N LEU A 85 0.51 -0.69 -4.41
CA LEU A 85 -0.93 -0.44 -4.50
C LEU A 85 -1.44 0.36 -3.30
N LEU A 86 -1.02 0.03 -2.08
CA LEU A 86 -1.42 0.78 -0.88
C LEU A 86 -0.94 2.24 -0.94
N LEU A 87 0.34 2.45 -1.26
CA LEU A 87 0.90 3.78 -1.43
C LEU A 87 0.17 4.56 -2.54
N LYS A 88 -0.11 3.91 -3.67
CA LYS A 88 -0.87 4.51 -4.77
C LYS A 88 -2.26 4.95 -4.31
N ALA A 89 -2.96 4.12 -3.53
CA ALA A 89 -4.27 4.47 -3.00
C ALA A 89 -4.21 5.71 -2.08
N ASP A 90 -3.20 5.80 -1.23
CA ASP A 90 -3.00 6.97 -0.36
C ASP A 90 -2.66 8.23 -1.16
N LEU A 91 -1.75 8.15 -2.12
CA LEU A 91 -1.41 9.27 -3.01
C LEU A 91 -2.62 9.75 -3.82
N LEU A 92 -3.46 8.83 -4.31
CA LEU A 92 -4.70 9.16 -5.01
C LEU A 92 -5.69 9.87 -4.08
N TRP A 93 -5.80 9.40 -2.83
CA TRP A 93 -6.66 10.02 -1.83
C TRP A 93 -6.22 11.45 -1.51
N ASP A 94 -4.92 11.68 -1.32
CA ASP A 94 -4.33 12.99 -1.03
C ASP A 94 -4.49 13.96 -2.21
N GLN A 95 -4.49 13.45 -3.44
CA GLN A 95 -4.82 14.22 -4.66
C GLN A 95 -6.34 14.43 -4.87
N ASN A 96 -7.17 14.13 -3.86
CA ASN A 96 -8.62 14.21 -3.90
C ASN A 96 -9.28 13.29 -4.95
N LYS A 97 -8.55 12.31 -5.49
CA LYS A 97 -9.06 11.26 -6.41
C LYS A 97 -9.63 10.09 -5.60
N LYS A 98 -10.62 10.38 -4.75
CA LYS A 98 -11.13 9.45 -3.73
C LYS A 98 -11.67 8.14 -4.29
N THR A 99 -12.44 8.19 -5.38
CA THR A 99 -12.98 6.99 -6.05
C THR A 99 -11.86 6.08 -6.53
N SER A 100 -10.85 6.64 -7.21
CA SER A 100 -9.70 5.86 -7.70
C SER A 100 -8.89 5.24 -6.55
N ALA A 101 -8.75 5.94 -5.42
CA ALA A 101 -8.11 5.39 -4.23
C ALA A 101 -8.85 4.15 -3.68
N VAL A 102 -10.18 4.23 -3.61
CA VAL A 102 -11.04 3.11 -3.19
C VAL A 102 -10.93 1.95 -4.19
N ASP A 103 -10.93 2.21 -5.49
CA ASP A 103 -10.78 1.17 -6.53
C ASP A 103 -9.45 0.42 -6.39
N VAL A 104 -8.35 1.13 -6.13
CA VAL A 104 -7.03 0.53 -5.89
C VAL A 104 -7.01 -0.32 -4.61
N LEU A 105 -7.69 0.12 -3.54
CA LEU A 105 -7.81 -0.69 -2.32
C LEU A 105 -8.70 -1.94 -2.52
N LYS A 106 -9.77 -1.82 -3.32
CA LYS A 106 -10.60 -2.99 -3.71
C LYS A 106 -9.77 -3.98 -4.53
N GLU A 107 -8.91 -3.49 -5.42
CA GLU A 107 -7.96 -4.33 -6.14
C GLU A 107 -6.99 -5.05 -5.19
N PHE A 108 -6.35 -4.32 -4.26
CA PHE A 108 -5.45 -4.91 -3.29
C PHE A 108 -6.15 -5.97 -2.44
N THR A 109 -7.32 -5.66 -1.87
CA THR A 109 -8.03 -6.58 -0.96
C THR A 109 -8.57 -7.82 -1.67
N SER A 110 -8.81 -7.76 -2.98
CA SER A 110 -9.23 -8.92 -3.78
C SER A 110 -8.04 -9.78 -4.25
N LYS A 111 -6.92 -9.17 -4.66
CA LYS A 111 -5.76 -9.90 -5.22
C LYS A 111 -4.71 -10.30 -4.19
N ASN A 112 -4.69 -9.65 -3.02
CA ASN A 112 -3.61 -9.78 -2.03
C ASN A 112 -4.14 -10.20 -0.64
N ALA A 113 -5.14 -11.08 -0.57
CA ALA A 113 -5.75 -11.53 0.69
C ALA A 113 -4.75 -12.19 1.67
N GLY A 114 -3.68 -12.81 1.17
CA GLY A 114 -2.62 -13.41 1.99
C GLY A 114 -1.49 -12.43 2.38
N HIS A 115 -1.57 -11.17 1.99
CA HIS A 115 -0.54 -10.18 2.27
C HIS A 115 -0.54 -9.78 3.77
N PRO A 116 0.62 -9.51 4.40
CA PRO A 116 0.67 -9.12 5.82
C PRO A 116 -0.19 -7.90 6.18
N LEU A 117 -0.38 -6.98 5.22
CA LEU A 117 -1.21 -5.79 5.37
C LEU A 117 -2.66 -5.97 4.86
N ALA A 118 -3.10 -7.19 4.56
CA ALA A 118 -4.44 -7.45 4.01
C ALA A 118 -5.55 -6.88 4.90
N VAL A 119 -5.51 -7.17 6.20
CA VAL A 119 -6.54 -6.72 7.15
C VAL A 119 -6.43 -5.21 7.41
N GLN A 120 -5.21 -4.66 7.47
CA GLN A 120 -5.00 -3.22 7.59
C GLN A 120 -5.53 -2.46 6.38
N ALA A 121 -5.37 -3.01 5.17
CA ALA A 121 -5.91 -2.43 3.95
C ALA A 121 -7.44 -2.53 3.90
N LEU A 122 -8.04 -3.62 4.40
CA LEU A 122 -9.49 -3.71 4.59
C LEU A 122 -9.99 -2.60 5.53
N LEU A 123 -9.31 -2.38 6.65
CA LEU A 123 -9.65 -1.29 7.58
C LEU A 123 -9.54 0.09 6.90
N GLY A 124 -8.48 0.30 6.13
CA GLY A 124 -8.29 1.51 5.32
C GLY A 124 -9.40 1.71 4.27
N LEU A 125 -9.79 0.63 3.58
CA LEU A 125 -10.89 0.63 2.61
C LEU A 125 -12.21 1.03 3.27
N GLY A 126 -12.57 0.39 4.38
CA GLY A 126 -13.78 0.72 5.14
C GLY A 126 -13.77 2.18 5.60
N SER A 127 -12.64 2.67 6.11
CA SER A 127 -12.50 4.06 6.57
C SER A 127 -12.64 5.07 5.43
N LYS A 128 -12.05 4.79 4.26
CA LYS A 128 -12.16 5.66 3.08
C LYS A 128 -13.57 5.66 2.49
N LEU A 129 -14.25 4.51 2.48
CA LEU A 129 -15.66 4.40 2.08
C LEU A 129 -16.57 5.21 3.01
N ASP A 130 -16.38 5.10 4.32
CA ASP A 130 -17.15 5.90 5.30
C ASP A 130 -16.94 7.40 5.08
N ALA A 131 -15.68 7.83 4.89
CA ALA A 131 -15.35 9.22 4.58
C ALA A 131 -15.91 9.72 3.23
N MET A 132 -16.27 8.81 2.31
CA MET A 132 -16.99 9.14 1.08
C MET A 132 -18.52 9.14 1.24
N GLY A 133 -19.04 8.73 2.40
CA GLY A 133 -20.46 8.60 2.68
C GLY A 133 -21.05 7.25 2.27
N ASP A 134 -20.23 6.31 1.79
CA ASP A 134 -20.63 4.95 1.40
C ASP A 134 -20.79 4.04 2.63
N LYS A 135 -21.59 4.50 3.60
CA LYS A 135 -21.74 3.91 4.94
C LYS A 135 -22.11 2.43 4.92
N LYS A 136 -22.94 2.00 3.96
CA LYS A 136 -23.34 0.59 3.83
C LYS A 136 -22.16 -0.32 3.47
N GLU A 137 -21.33 0.11 2.52
CA GLU A 137 -20.16 -0.68 2.11
C GLU A 137 -19.10 -0.65 3.21
N ALA A 138 -18.87 0.51 3.83
CA ALA A 138 -17.99 0.64 4.99
C ALA A 138 -18.40 -0.29 6.15
N GLN A 139 -19.69 -0.32 6.49
CA GLN A 139 -20.23 -1.19 7.53
C GLN A 139 -19.93 -2.67 7.22
N ALA A 140 -20.20 -3.12 6.00
CA ALA A 140 -19.93 -4.50 5.59
C ALA A 140 -18.44 -4.87 5.71
N ILE A 141 -17.54 -3.93 5.38
CA ILE A 141 -16.10 -4.14 5.55
C ILE A 141 -15.71 -4.24 7.02
N PHE A 142 -16.21 -3.37 7.90
CA PHE A 142 -15.90 -3.44 9.33
C PHE A 142 -16.49 -4.68 10.00
N GLU A 143 -17.72 -5.08 9.65
CA GLU A 143 -18.32 -6.34 10.09
C GLU A 143 -17.46 -7.54 9.68
N ARG A 144 -16.96 -7.54 8.44
CA ARG A 144 -16.05 -8.58 7.97
C ARG A 144 -14.78 -8.65 8.81
N ILE A 145 -14.14 -7.53 9.13
CA ILE A 145 -12.94 -7.50 9.98
C ILE A 145 -13.23 -8.07 11.37
N VAL A 146 -14.33 -7.65 11.98
CA VAL A 146 -14.75 -8.11 13.32
C VAL A 146 -15.04 -9.60 13.35
N ASN A 147 -15.67 -10.14 12.30
CA ASN A 147 -16.14 -11.52 12.28
C ASN A 147 -15.07 -12.51 11.80
N GLU A 148 -14.31 -12.15 10.76
CA GLU A 148 -13.31 -13.04 10.12
C GLU A 148 -11.90 -12.84 10.68
N PHE A 149 -11.59 -11.64 11.20
CA PHE A 149 -10.23 -11.24 11.59
C PHE A 149 -10.17 -10.73 13.04
N ALA A 150 -10.97 -11.31 13.94
CA ALA A 150 -11.13 -10.88 15.33
C ALA A 150 -9.83 -10.81 16.15
N SER A 151 -8.81 -11.59 15.80
CA SER A 151 -7.50 -11.60 16.47
C SER A 151 -6.49 -10.62 15.87
N SER A 152 -6.86 -9.88 14.83
CA SER A 152 -5.96 -8.90 14.19
C SER A 152 -5.92 -7.59 14.98
N GLU A 153 -4.79 -6.88 14.88
CA GLU A 153 -4.62 -5.53 15.43
C GLU A 153 -5.65 -4.50 14.89
N ALA A 154 -6.26 -4.79 13.74
CA ALA A 154 -7.29 -3.95 13.12
C ALA A 154 -8.68 -4.17 13.71
N ALA A 155 -8.93 -5.32 14.36
CA ALA A 155 -10.27 -5.69 14.83
C ALA A 155 -10.86 -4.75 15.89
N PRO A 156 -10.11 -4.28 16.91
CA PRO A 156 -10.64 -3.34 17.89
C PRO A 156 -11.09 -2.03 17.25
N LEU A 157 -10.28 -1.48 16.32
CA LEU A 157 -10.63 -0.25 15.64
C LEU A 157 -11.80 -0.43 14.67
N ALA A 158 -11.89 -1.56 13.95
CA ALA A 158 -13.04 -1.89 13.12
C ALA A 158 -14.33 -2.01 13.95
N GLN A 159 -14.26 -2.59 15.14
CA GLN A 159 -15.39 -2.69 16.07
C GLN A 159 -15.88 -1.31 16.53
N VAL A 160 -14.96 -0.39 16.87
CA VAL A 160 -15.32 1.01 17.17
C VAL A 160 -16.04 1.65 15.99
N ARG A 161 -15.46 1.55 14.78
CA ARG A 161 -16.04 2.15 13.57
C ARG A 161 -17.40 1.57 13.20
N LEU A 162 -17.60 0.27 13.41
CA LEU A 162 -18.89 -0.39 13.25
C LEU A 162 -19.92 0.20 14.23
N GLY A 163 -19.56 0.36 15.50
CA GLY A 163 -20.42 1.03 16.49
C GLY A 163 -20.75 2.47 16.11
N ASP A 164 -19.77 3.25 15.64
CA ASP A 164 -19.94 4.63 15.21
C ASP A 164 -20.95 4.71 14.04
N LEU A 165 -20.81 3.82 13.04
CA LEU A 165 -21.73 3.74 11.89
C LEU A 165 -23.15 3.34 12.29
N LEU A 166 -23.29 2.35 13.17
CA LEU A 166 -24.60 1.88 13.66
C LEU A 166 -25.31 3.00 14.45
N TRP A 167 -24.56 3.74 15.26
CA TRP A 167 -25.11 4.85 16.03
C TRP A 167 -25.54 6.00 15.12
N ALA A 168 -24.72 6.35 14.12
CA ALA A 168 -25.08 7.34 13.10
C ALA A 168 -26.29 6.92 12.25
N ALA A 169 -26.56 5.61 12.12
CA ALA A 169 -27.74 5.06 11.47
C ALA A 169 -28.99 5.01 12.38
N GLY A 170 -28.89 5.47 13.64
CA GLY A 170 -29.98 5.45 14.63
C GLY A 170 -30.20 4.08 15.28
N LYS A 171 -29.34 3.10 15.01
CA LYS A 171 -29.40 1.75 15.57
C LYS A 171 -28.69 1.71 16.92
N THR A 172 -29.22 2.46 17.87
CA THR A 172 -28.56 2.73 19.15
C THR A 172 -28.26 1.46 19.95
N ASP A 173 -29.14 0.48 19.96
CA ASP A 173 -28.93 -0.76 20.73
C ASP A 173 -27.87 -1.66 20.10
N GLU A 174 -27.82 -1.73 18.76
CA GLU A 174 -26.74 -2.41 18.04
C GLU A 174 -25.39 -1.72 18.28
N ALA A 175 -25.38 -0.38 18.31
CA ALA A 175 -24.18 0.40 18.59
C ALA A 175 -23.67 0.19 20.03
N LYS A 176 -24.56 0.21 21.04
CA LYS A 176 -24.17 -0.09 22.43
C LYS A 176 -23.50 -1.45 22.53
N LYS A 177 -24.13 -2.47 21.95
CA LYS A 177 -23.57 -3.82 21.90
C LYS A 177 -22.19 -3.85 21.24
N ALA A 178 -22.01 -3.11 20.15
CA ALA A 178 -20.71 -3.02 19.48
C ALA A 178 -19.63 -2.42 20.38
N TYR A 179 -19.95 -1.41 21.20
CA TYR A 179 -19.01 -0.85 22.16
C TYR A 179 -18.79 -1.74 23.39
N ASP A 180 -19.82 -2.38 23.91
CA ASP A 180 -19.69 -3.34 25.03
C ASP A 180 -18.79 -4.51 24.63
N ASP A 181 -18.93 -5.01 23.40
CA ASP A 181 -18.10 -6.06 22.83
C ASP A 181 -16.60 -5.70 22.83
N LEU A 182 -16.21 -4.43 22.77
CA LEU A 182 -14.80 -4.02 22.90
C LEU A 182 -14.23 -4.42 24.25
N THR A 183 -15.02 -4.26 25.30
CA THR A 183 -14.58 -4.55 26.67
C THR A 183 -14.39 -6.05 26.90
N VAL A 184 -15.22 -6.86 26.23
CA VAL A 184 -15.24 -8.32 26.33
C VAL A 184 -14.19 -8.97 25.43
N LYS A 185 -14.09 -8.51 24.17
CA LYS A 185 -13.20 -9.10 23.16
C LYS A 185 -11.77 -8.61 23.27
N PHE A 186 -11.55 -7.39 23.78
CA PHE A 186 -10.23 -6.76 23.85
C PHE A 186 -9.92 -6.22 25.27
N PRO A 187 -9.96 -7.08 26.31
CA PRO A 187 -9.78 -6.66 27.70
C PRO A 187 -8.40 -6.03 27.97
N ASP A 188 -7.37 -6.47 27.25
CA ASP A 188 -5.97 -6.08 27.48
C ASP A 188 -5.55 -4.79 26.76
N LEU A 189 -6.49 -4.09 26.11
CA LEU A 189 -6.21 -2.84 25.39
C LEU A 189 -6.90 -1.64 26.08
N PRO A 190 -6.23 -0.95 27.02
CA PRO A 190 -6.84 0.11 27.83
C PRO A 190 -7.43 1.27 27.01
N GLU A 191 -6.84 1.58 25.86
CA GLU A 191 -7.33 2.62 24.96
C GLU A 191 -8.76 2.35 24.50
N TYR A 192 -9.07 1.11 24.11
CA TYR A 192 -10.40 0.72 23.62
C TYR A 192 -11.43 0.59 24.74
N GLN A 193 -11.00 0.31 25.97
CA GLN A 193 -11.85 0.37 27.16
C GLN A 193 -12.33 1.81 27.41
N SER A 194 -11.43 2.79 27.28
CA SER A 194 -11.78 4.19 27.40
C SER A 194 -12.72 4.63 26.28
N ILE A 195 -12.44 4.24 25.03
CA ILE A 195 -13.30 4.55 23.88
C ILE A 195 -14.71 3.98 24.08
N SER A 196 -14.82 2.71 24.48
CA SER A 196 -16.10 2.05 24.75
C SER A 196 -16.92 2.84 25.77
N ARG A 197 -16.34 3.15 26.93
CA ARG A 197 -17.01 3.94 27.98
C ARG A 197 -17.47 5.30 27.47
N THR A 198 -16.58 6.04 26.82
CA THR A 198 -16.90 7.37 26.29
C THR A 198 -18.05 7.32 25.28
N ARG A 199 -18.05 6.34 24.37
CA ARG A 199 -19.13 6.19 23.38
C ARG A 199 -20.46 5.80 24.02
N LEU A 200 -20.45 4.93 25.04
CA LEU A 200 -21.64 4.58 25.79
C LEU A 200 -22.21 5.77 26.58
N ASP A 201 -21.36 6.58 27.19
CA ASP A 201 -21.75 7.81 27.88
C ASP A 201 -22.40 8.81 26.90
N TRP A 202 -21.85 8.95 25.69
CA TRP A 202 -22.42 9.80 24.65
C TRP A 202 -23.80 9.33 24.18
N ILE A 203 -23.98 8.01 24.05
CA ILE A 203 -25.29 7.41 23.76
C ILE A 203 -26.26 7.69 24.91
N ALA A 204 -25.86 7.50 26.16
CA ALA A 204 -26.71 7.71 27.33
C ALA A 204 -27.13 9.18 27.48
N ALA A 205 -26.22 10.11 27.15
CA ALA A 205 -26.48 11.54 27.12
C ALA A 205 -27.30 12.00 25.89
N SER A 206 -27.68 11.08 24.99
CA SER A 206 -28.44 11.37 23.78
C SER A 206 -27.80 12.47 22.92
N LEU A 207 -26.47 12.47 22.81
CA LEU A 207 -25.76 13.45 21.99
C LEU A 207 -26.15 13.30 20.51
N PRO A 208 -26.29 14.42 19.78
CA PRO A 208 -26.60 14.39 18.35
C PRO A 208 -25.48 13.66 17.59
N THR A 209 -25.88 12.70 16.75
CA THR A 209 -24.96 11.88 15.94
C THR A 209 -24.62 12.51 14.59
N LYS A 210 -25.23 13.65 14.26
CA LYS A 210 -24.87 14.48 13.12
C LYS A 210 -24.05 15.66 13.64
N GLU A 211 -22.85 15.83 13.10
CA GLU A 211 -22.12 17.08 13.25
C GLU A 211 -23.03 18.24 12.80
N VAL A 212 -23.11 19.26 13.64
CA VAL A 212 -23.73 20.54 13.28
C VAL A 212 -22.93 21.09 12.11
N ASP A 213 -23.59 21.44 11.00
CA ASP A 213 -22.93 22.03 9.83
C ASP A 213 -21.96 23.14 10.30
N PRO A 214 -20.69 23.13 9.84
CA PRO A 214 -19.77 24.20 10.19
C PRO A 214 -20.41 25.53 9.80
N PRO A 215 -20.26 26.60 10.60
CA PRO A 215 -20.76 27.92 10.23
C PRO A 215 -20.34 28.22 8.80
N PRO A 216 -21.24 28.73 7.93
CA PRO A 216 -20.87 29.05 6.56
C PRO A 216 -19.59 29.87 6.58
N ALA A 217 -18.58 29.43 5.83
CA ALA A 217 -17.32 30.14 5.73
C ALA A 217 -17.62 31.63 5.48
N PRO A 218 -17.01 32.56 6.23
CA PRO A 218 -17.24 33.98 6.01
C PRO A 218 -17.06 34.25 4.52
N LYS A 219 -18.06 34.85 3.89
CA LYS A 219 -17.96 35.23 2.47
C LYS A 219 -16.68 36.03 2.32
N VAL A 220 -15.70 35.48 1.62
CA VAL A 220 -14.52 36.24 1.21
C VAL A 220 -15.02 37.21 0.17
N GLU A 221 -15.39 38.40 0.64
CA GLU A 221 -15.69 39.52 -0.22
C GLU A 221 -14.37 39.85 -0.93
N VAL A 222 -14.29 39.45 -2.20
CA VAL A 222 -13.18 39.82 -3.09
C VAL A 222 -13.28 41.33 -3.26
N LYS A 223 -12.59 42.06 -2.38
CA LYS A 223 -12.38 43.49 -2.53
C LYS A 223 -11.56 43.68 -3.82
N PRO A 224 -12.03 44.49 -4.79
CA PRO A 224 -11.25 44.74 -5.99
C PRO A 224 -9.93 45.41 -5.62
N GLU A 225 -8.84 44.94 -6.25
CA GLU A 225 -7.50 45.50 -6.13
C GLU A 225 -7.54 47.01 -6.30
N GLY A 226 -7.17 47.71 -5.23
CA GLY A 226 -7.21 49.16 -5.16
C GLY A 226 -6.46 49.65 -3.93
N ALA A 227 -5.14 49.73 -4.08
CA ALA A 227 -4.19 50.60 -3.37
C ALA A 227 -4.44 50.86 -1.87
N ALA A 228 -3.69 50.15 -1.02
CA ALA A 228 -3.04 50.74 0.15
C ALA A 228 -1.81 49.89 0.51
N ALA A 229 -0.62 50.45 0.29
CA ALA A 229 0.64 49.82 0.61
C ALA A 229 0.75 49.57 2.13
N MET A 230 1.10 48.35 2.51
CA MET A 230 1.51 48.04 3.87
C MET A 230 2.79 48.84 4.22
N PRO A 231 2.92 49.41 5.42
CA PRO A 231 4.16 50.06 5.83
C PRO A 231 5.27 49.00 5.94
N LYS A 232 6.37 49.22 5.20
CA LYS A 232 7.57 48.37 5.27
C LYS A 232 8.24 48.57 6.62
N ILE A 233 8.13 47.58 7.50
CA ILE A 233 8.90 47.53 8.74
C ILE A 233 10.32 47.10 8.38
N ASN A 234 11.25 48.04 8.40
CA ASN A 234 12.68 47.75 8.29
C ASN A 234 13.25 47.47 9.69
N LEU A 235 13.63 46.23 9.96
CA LEU A 235 14.32 45.84 11.19
C LEU A 235 15.82 46.12 11.02
N ASN A 236 16.27 47.33 11.38
CA ASN A 236 17.71 47.60 11.45
C ASN A 236 18.24 47.09 12.79
N ALA A 237 19.07 46.05 12.74
CA ALA A 237 19.81 45.56 13.89
C ALA A 237 20.93 46.55 14.24
N VAL A 238 20.71 47.31 15.32
CA VAL A 238 21.78 48.01 16.05
C VAL A 238 22.05 47.18 17.31
N PRO A 239 23.30 47.01 17.77
CA PRO A 239 23.57 46.18 18.94
C PRO A 239 23.02 46.88 20.18
N GLY A 240 21.98 46.30 20.78
CA GLY A 240 21.44 46.72 22.08
C GLY A 240 20.01 47.28 22.02
N GLY A 241 19.02 46.37 22.04
CA GLY A 241 17.66 46.63 22.55
C GLY A 241 16.70 47.38 21.62
N LEU A 242 15.52 46.78 21.39
CA LEU A 242 14.45 47.34 20.56
C LEU A 242 13.55 48.25 21.41
N THR A 243 13.35 49.50 20.99
CA THR A 243 12.17 50.30 21.37
C THR A 243 11.52 50.88 20.11
N PRO A 244 10.19 50.79 19.92
CA PRO A 244 9.54 51.42 18.78
C PRO A 244 9.14 52.86 19.12
N THR A 245 9.55 53.82 18.28
CA THR A 245 8.98 55.18 18.27
C THR A 245 8.00 55.28 17.10
N ILE A 246 6.76 55.73 17.37
CA ILE A 246 5.71 55.95 16.38
C ILE A 246 5.68 57.44 16.01
N THR A 247 5.79 57.77 14.73
CA THR A 247 5.57 59.14 14.23
C THR A 247 4.24 59.22 13.49
N PRO A 248 3.30 60.12 13.85
CA PRO A 248 2.02 60.28 13.14
C PRO A 248 2.15 61.16 11.87
N PRO A 249 1.23 61.03 10.90
CA PRO A 249 1.33 61.68 9.59
C PRO A 249 0.77 63.10 9.60
N GLY A 250 1.57 64.08 9.15
CA GLY A 250 1.11 65.45 8.92
C GLY A 250 2.13 66.52 9.29
N ALA A 251 3.23 66.62 8.53
CA ALA A 251 4.08 67.81 8.53
C ALA A 251 4.69 68.01 7.13
N PRO A 252 4.74 69.24 6.59
CA PRO A 252 5.25 69.49 5.25
C PRO A 252 6.78 69.32 5.20
N ALA A 253 7.24 68.77 4.08
CA ALA A 253 8.66 68.53 3.79
C ALA A 253 9.47 69.84 3.75
N PRO A 254 10.74 69.83 4.21
CA PRO A 254 11.74 70.75 3.69
C PRO A 254 12.69 70.05 2.72
N ALA A 255 12.77 70.69 1.55
CA ALA A 255 13.89 70.91 0.65
C ALA A 255 15.03 69.88 0.50
N ALA A 256 15.29 69.61 -0.78
CA ALA A 256 16.37 68.81 -1.34
C ALA A 256 17.78 69.25 -0.93
N THR A 257 18.66 68.27 -0.76
CA THR A 257 20.08 68.38 -1.17
C THR A 257 20.54 67.09 -1.82
N THR A 258 21.17 67.27 -2.99
CA THR A 258 21.77 66.29 -3.90
C THR A 258 22.81 65.36 -3.27
N PRO A 259 23.06 64.17 -3.85
CA PRO A 259 24.09 63.24 -3.39
C PRO A 259 25.47 63.55 -4.00
N PRO A 260 26.60 63.26 -3.33
CA PRO A 260 27.84 63.00 -4.04
C PRO A 260 27.90 61.53 -4.45
N ALA A 261 28.37 61.35 -5.68
CA ALA A 261 28.58 60.10 -6.36
C ALA A 261 29.63 59.21 -5.68
N THR A 262 29.45 57.90 -5.80
CA THR A 262 30.54 56.92 -5.70
C THR A 262 30.43 55.94 -6.88
N PRO A 263 31.55 55.55 -7.50
CA PRO A 263 31.57 54.93 -8.82
C PRO A 263 31.38 53.41 -8.75
N ALA A 264 30.69 52.86 -9.75
CA ALA A 264 31.06 51.55 -10.31
C ALA A 264 32.26 51.78 -11.28
N PRO A 265 33.09 50.79 -11.67
CA PRO A 265 32.77 49.35 -11.71
C PRO A 265 33.94 48.39 -11.36
N ALA A 266 33.62 47.12 -11.11
CA ALA A 266 34.52 46.01 -11.42
C ALA A 266 33.73 44.82 -12.00
N VAL A 267 34.20 44.39 -13.16
CA VAL A 267 33.68 43.41 -14.12
C VAL A 267 33.93 41.97 -13.59
N PRO A 268 33.16 40.94 -14.02
CA PRO A 268 33.06 39.66 -13.32
C PRO A 268 34.09 38.63 -13.79
N ALA A 269 34.39 37.67 -12.92
CA ALA A 269 35.18 36.47 -13.25
C ALA A 269 34.28 35.21 -13.33
N PRO A 270 34.67 34.20 -14.12
CA PRO A 270 33.75 33.33 -14.85
C PRO A 270 33.42 32.02 -14.12
N LYS A 271 32.22 31.50 -14.39
CA LYS A 271 31.78 30.17 -13.97
C LYS A 271 32.49 29.10 -14.81
N THR A 272 33.19 28.18 -14.17
CA THR A 272 33.70 26.95 -14.78
C THR A 272 32.71 25.80 -14.50
N THR A 273 32.08 25.31 -15.54
CA THR A 273 31.33 24.03 -15.60
C THR A 273 32.30 22.86 -15.77
N PRO A 274 32.10 21.72 -15.09
CA PRO A 274 32.78 20.46 -15.42
C PRO A 274 32.17 19.79 -16.67
N PRO A 275 32.96 19.02 -17.44
CA PRO A 275 32.56 18.48 -18.75
C PRO A 275 31.62 17.28 -18.66
N ALA A 276 30.76 17.16 -19.68
CA ALA A 276 29.86 16.05 -19.93
C ALA A 276 30.63 14.74 -20.24
N ALA A 277 30.23 13.65 -19.59
CA ALA A 277 30.67 12.30 -19.92
C ALA A 277 29.92 11.76 -21.16
N PRO A 278 30.55 10.91 -21.99
CA PRO A 278 30.02 10.49 -23.29
C PRO A 278 28.89 9.46 -23.16
N ALA A 279 27.95 9.53 -24.10
CA ALA A 279 26.80 8.63 -24.21
C ALA A 279 27.23 7.16 -24.48
N PRO A 280 26.59 6.16 -23.85
CA PRO A 280 26.80 4.76 -24.23
C PRO A 280 26.16 4.45 -25.58
N ALA A 281 26.90 3.69 -26.39
CA ALA A 281 26.57 3.28 -27.75
C ALA A 281 25.28 2.43 -27.85
N ALA A 282 24.58 2.59 -28.96
CA ALA A 282 23.37 1.84 -29.31
C ALA A 282 23.66 0.32 -29.44
N PRO A 283 22.76 -0.56 -28.98
CA PRO A 283 22.88 -2.00 -29.19
C PRO A 283 22.60 -2.38 -30.67
N PRO A 284 23.21 -3.47 -31.19
CA PRO A 284 23.00 -3.90 -32.56
C PRO A 284 21.56 -4.40 -32.79
N ALA A 285 21.03 -4.16 -33.99
CA ALA A 285 19.69 -4.54 -34.42
C ALA A 285 19.46 -6.06 -34.30
N ALA A 286 18.33 -6.44 -33.70
CA ALA A 286 17.87 -7.83 -33.62
C ALA A 286 17.53 -8.40 -35.01
N PRO A 287 17.75 -9.72 -35.24
CA PRO A 287 17.35 -10.36 -36.49
C PRO A 287 15.83 -10.46 -36.60
N LYS A 288 15.33 -10.27 -37.83
CA LYS A 288 13.92 -10.31 -38.23
C LYS A 288 13.30 -11.69 -37.93
N PRO A 289 12.08 -11.79 -37.36
CA PRO A 289 11.43 -13.07 -37.13
C PRO A 289 11.00 -13.69 -38.47
N GLU A 290 11.42 -14.94 -38.66
CA GLU A 290 10.97 -15.84 -39.72
C GLU A 290 9.49 -16.21 -39.49
N ALA A 291 8.69 -16.18 -40.56
CA ALA A 291 7.26 -16.40 -40.48
C ALA A 291 6.95 -17.86 -40.09
N ALA A 292 6.26 -18.04 -38.97
CA ALA A 292 5.73 -19.34 -38.56
C ALA A 292 4.59 -19.76 -39.51
N ALA A 293 4.70 -20.99 -40.04
CA ALA A 293 3.68 -21.65 -40.82
C ALA A 293 2.36 -21.84 -40.02
N PRO A 294 1.18 -21.84 -40.68
CA PRO A 294 -0.09 -22.02 -39.99
C PRO A 294 -0.26 -23.45 -39.43
N PRO A 295 -0.97 -23.63 -38.32
CA PRO A 295 -1.19 -24.95 -37.72
C PRO A 295 -2.08 -25.84 -38.60
N ALA A 296 -1.73 -27.13 -38.65
CA ALA A 296 -2.47 -28.17 -39.35
C ALA A 296 -3.90 -28.34 -38.80
N SER A 297 -4.86 -28.55 -39.70
CA SER A 297 -6.27 -28.77 -39.40
C SER A 297 -6.50 -30.01 -38.51
N PRO A 298 -7.49 -29.99 -37.60
CA PRO A 298 -7.81 -31.14 -36.77
C PRO A 298 -8.41 -32.31 -37.60
N PRO A 299 -8.21 -33.57 -37.19
CA PRO A 299 -8.73 -34.74 -37.90
C PRO A 299 -10.27 -34.80 -37.82
N PRO A 300 -10.94 -35.41 -38.83
CA PRO A 300 -12.39 -35.49 -38.87
C PRO A 300 -12.95 -36.40 -37.77
N ALA A 301 -14.05 -35.97 -37.16
CA ALA A 301 -14.79 -36.73 -36.15
C ALA A 301 -15.37 -38.02 -36.74
N THR A 302 -15.10 -39.14 -36.09
CA THR A 302 -15.75 -40.43 -36.32
C THR A 302 -17.25 -40.33 -36.02
N PRO A 303 -18.15 -40.81 -36.91
CA PRO A 303 -19.58 -40.80 -36.67
C PRO A 303 -19.97 -41.86 -35.62
N GLU A 304 -20.69 -41.41 -34.59
CA GLU A 304 -21.27 -42.22 -33.53
C GLU A 304 -22.40 -43.08 -34.10
N ALA A 305 -22.30 -44.41 -33.96
CA ALA A 305 -23.34 -45.34 -34.36
C ALA A 305 -24.54 -45.29 -33.38
N PRO A 306 -25.79 -45.47 -33.84
CA PRO A 306 -26.95 -45.42 -32.97
C PRO A 306 -27.02 -46.70 -32.11
N LYS A 307 -27.21 -46.54 -30.80
CA LYS A 307 -27.50 -47.67 -29.90
C LYS A 307 -28.96 -48.15 -30.08
N PRO A 308 -29.21 -49.47 -29.99
CA PRO A 308 -30.54 -50.04 -29.84
C PRO A 308 -31.13 -49.81 -28.44
#